data_AF-A0A7S3I9M0-F1
#
_entry.id   AF-A0A7S3I9M0-F1
#
_cell.length_a   1.000
_cell.length_b   1.000
_cell.length_c   1.000
_cell.angle_alpha   90.00
_cell.angle_beta   90.00
_cell.angle_gamma   90.00
#
_symmetry.space_group_name_H-M   'P 1'
#
loop_
_entity.id
_entity.type
_entity.pdbx_description
1 polymer ?
#
loop_
_entity_poly.entity_id
_entity_poly.type
_entity_poly.pdbx_seq_one_letter_code
_entity_poly.pdbx_strand_id
1 'polypeptide(L)'
;MNEPTTYVWGKNKDGELSIGSSKNIYLPQTIKGLKRKNIVMVNSGGQHSAAIDSSGKLYVCGSYLHGKLGIENLTTVSVLGFSIVPALKEKVVRQVACGDYHTLCLLENGQVYTWGGTLHKKLGQRGQRQLNKPGLVTAFEGMDIVYVDCGDFHSMALTKDGKVYSWGGGGSFFNRGQCGHGDNKDVESPREISAFRNKFVTHISCGGYHTLALTDTNEIYAWGSGLYGECGFGEFINTSSPKLVLMPWVKRRGEDHYGHVAQISAGGHHSMVLTSKGYVFSFGFASHGQLGIRSTVNQCEPQLVSDLRNKPIRMIATGWNHSLVLTYKGDVFVCGYGFFGQLGLGDDESRTKFTHISTLGSKKVERIYSGGNHSWALLDPAEPIRADYQPPSPVLSEPNSPVLSRSSSPVPSRTSPKLSIQRPEYVLQVAYSDVQYCHRFVRFRLREQTLEVGKAKAEEYVHEMYMSEQGLQYHRIQEDGEIVEETSVGPQVVSGGGANTFTCLLVCDPSKNEPPVEPNEEVEEPSETNFVLNPQQLRSDPVQAALSEWVRFFMQKVGENCISTPKFFELRPFSYAL
;
A
#
# COMPACT_ATOMS: atom_id res chain seq x y z
N MET A 1 37.51 7.25 4.90
CA MET A 1 36.64 6.07 5.07
C MET A 1 35.24 6.49 4.69
N ASN A 2 34.65 5.91 3.65
CA ASN A 2 33.32 6.33 3.18
C ASN A 2 32.26 5.97 4.23
N GLU A 3 31.64 7.00 4.80
CA GLU A 3 30.44 6.87 5.62
C GLU A 3 29.36 6.07 4.86
N PRO A 4 28.54 5.27 5.56
CA PRO A 4 27.42 4.59 4.93
C PRO A 4 26.46 5.59 4.29
N THR A 5 26.15 5.38 3.01
CA THR A 5 25.31 6.28 2.19
C THR A 5 23.83 5.99 2.30
N THR A 6 23.41 4.98 3.08
CA THR A 6 22.02 4.51 3.11
C THR A 6 21.62 4.09 4.52
N TYR A 7 20.49 4.64 4.96
CA TYR A 7 19.82 4.34 6.22
C TYR A 7 18.45 3.72 5.95
N VAL A 8 18.06 2.78 6.80
CA VAL A 8 16.80 2.03 6.73
C VAL A 8 16.15 1.85 8.09
N TRP A 9 14.83 1.82 8.10
CA TRP A 9 14.03 1.52 9.29
C TRP A 9 12.62 1.04 8.90
N GLY A 10 11.91 0.44 9.84
CA GLY A 10 10.57 -0.11 9.69
C GLY A 10 10.49 -1.63 9.70
N LYS A 11 9.41 -2.15 9.10
CA LYS A 11 9.11 -3.57 8.98
C LYS A 11 10.22 -4.30 8.23
N ASN A 12 10.61 -5.46 8.75
CA ASN A 12 11.67 -6.27 8.16
C ASN A 12 11.50 -7.78 8.38
N LYS A 13 10.30 -8.28 8.70
CA LYS A 13 10.12 -9.74 8.97
C LYS A 13 10.49 -10.59 7.76
N ASP A 14 10.29 -10.08 6.55
CA ASP A 14 10.60 -10.78 5.30
C ASP A 14 11.99 -10.39 4.74
N GLY A 15 12.75 -9.54 5.44
CA GLY A 15 14.06 -9.06 4.99
C GLY A 15 14.00 -7.84 4.07
N GLU A 16 12.91 -7.08 4.12
CA GLU A 16 12.65 -5.90 3.29
C GLU A 16 13.74 -4.84 3.38
N LEU A 17 14.47 -4.76 4.49
CA LEU A 17 15.52 -3.77 4.74
C LEU A 17 16.93 -4.24 4.35
N SER A 18 17.10 -5.48 3.88
CA SER A 18 18.40 -6.04 3.52
C SER A 18 19.46 -6.02 4.65
N ILE A 19 19.05 -6.03 5.92
CA ILE A 19 19.99 -5.94 7.05
C ILE A 19 20.57 -7.30 7.48
N GLY A 20 20.26 -8.39 6.78
CA GLY A 20 20.71 -9.74 7.11
C GLY A 20 20.02 -10.35 8.33
N SER A 21 18.84 -9.83 8.70
CA SER A 21 17.99 -10.37 9.76
C SER A 21 16.51 -10.13 9.44
N SER A 22 15.61 -10.73 10.21
CA SER A 22 14.16 -10.53 10.10
C SER A 22 13.58 -9.62 11.20
N LYS A 23 14.42 -8.80 11.86
CA LYS A 23 13.98 -7.92 12.96
C LYS A 23 13.56 -6.56 12.43
N ASN A 24 12.39 -6.09 12.84
CA ASN A 24 11.95 -4.71 12.60
C ASN A 24 12.94 -3.72 13.23
N ILE A 25 13.09 -2.57 12.59
CA ILE A 25 14.06 -1.55 12.97
C ILE A 25 13.33 -0.26 13.31
N TYR A 26 13.40 0.15 14.57
CA TYR A 26 12.67 1.33 15.07
C TYR A 26 13.46 2.63 14.98
N LEU A 27 14.76 2.56 14.68
CA LEU A 27 15.65 3.70 14.49
C LEU A 27 16.45 3.54 13.19
N PRO A 28 16.70 4.62 12.43
CA PRO A 28 17.51 4.56 11.23
C PRO A 28 18.83 3.82 11.44
N GLN A 29 19.00 2.72 10.69
CA GLN A 29 20.18 1.87 10.76
C GLN A 29 20.86 1.77 9.39
N THR A 30 22.16 1.56 9.39
CA THR A 30 22.95 1.37 8.16
C THR A 30 22.99 -0.09 7.73
N ILE A 31 23.03 -0.32 6.42
CA ILE A 31 23.09 -1.68 5.86
C ILE A 31 24.54 -2.15 5.71
N LYS A 32 24.86 -3.31 6.29
CA LYS A 32 26.16 -3.97 6.11
C LYS A 32 26.28 -4.47 4.66
N GLY A 33 27.39 -4.16 3.99
CA GLY A 33 27.68 -4.65 2.62
C GLY A 33 27.22 -3.76 1.46
N LEU A 34 26.38 -2.74 1.70
CA LEU A 34 26.01 -1.77 0.65
C LEU A 34 27.03 -0.64 0.44
N LYS A 35 27.99 -0.45 1.37
CA LYS A 35 28.97 0.66 1.31
C LYS A 35 29.74 0.75 -0.01
N ARG A 36 29.94 -0.37 -0.72
CA ARG A 36 30.66 -0.42 -2.00
C ARG A 36 29.76 -0.28 -3.22
N LYS A 37 28.44 -0.38 -3.06
CA LYS A 37 27.51 -0.43 -4.19
C LYS A 37 27.06 0.96 -4.64
N ASN A 38 27.20 2.03 -3.85
CA ASN A 38 26.76 3.38 -4.24
C ASN A 38 25.32 3.40 -4.80
N ILE A 39 24.36 3.06 -3.93
CA ILE A 39 22.93 3.01 -4.28
C ILE A 39 22.44 4.42 -4.61
N VAL A 40 21.78 4.58 -5.75
CA VAL A 40 21.26 5.87 -6.25
C VAL A 40 19.74 5.98 -6.16
N MET A 41 19.05 4.83 -6.21
CA MET A 41 17.58 4.74 -6.15
C MET A 41 17.16 3.51 -5.35
N VAL A 42 16.07 3.65 -4.61
CA VAL A 42 15.35 2.54 -3.96
C VAL A 42 13.87 2.69 -4.26
N ASN A 43 13.17 1.59 -4.44
CA ASN A 43 11.71 1.55 -4.40
C ASN A 43 11.29 0.30 -3.62
N SER A 44 10.13 0.35 -2.97
CA SER A 44 9.70 -0.68 -2.06
C SER A 44 8.20 -0.91 -2.17
N GLY A 45 7.81 -2.18 -2.22
CA GLY A 45 6.43 -2.62 -2.19
C GLY A 45 5.99 -2.99 -0.77
N GLY A 46 4.96 -3.83 -0.66
CA GLY A 46 4.41 -4.24 0.64
C GLY A 46 5.36 -5.06 1.51
N GLN A 47 6.12 -6.00 0.91
CA GLN A 47 7.05 -6.89 1.61
C GLN A 47 8.35 -7.15 0.83
N HIS A 48 8.74 -6.24 -0.06
CA HIS A 48 10.01 -6.34 -0.77
C HIS A 48 10.55 -4.97 -1.14
N SER A 49 11.86 -4.92 -1.40
CA SER A 49 12.55 -3.70 -1.82
C SER A 49 13.46 -4.00 -2.99
N ALA A 50 13.61 -3.02 -3.86
CA ALA A 50 14.54 -3.02 -4.95
C ALA A 50 15.43 -1.78 -4.90
N ALA A 51 16.70 -1.94 -5.23
CA ALA A 51 17.68 -0.87 -5.23
C ALA A 51 18.51 -0.90 -6.51
N ILE A 52 18.86 0.29 -7.01
CA ILE A 52 19.71 0.46 -8.18
C ILE A 52 21.01 1.13 -7.75
N ASP A 53 22.14 0.59 -8.18
CA ASP A 53 23.44 1.25 -8.01
C ASP A 53 23.79 2.24 -9.12
N SER A 54 24.82 3.05 -8.91
CA SER A 54 25.31 4.01 -9.91
C SER A 54 25.77 3.40 -11.25
N SER A 55 25.92 2.07 -11.34
CA SER A 55 26.20 1.37 -12.60
C SER A 55 24.94 0.84 -13.31
N GLY A 56 23.77 1.03 -12.71
CA GLY A 56 22.49 0.55 -13.21
C GLY A 56 22.19 -0.91 -12.88
N LYS A 57 22.92 -1.54 -11.93
CA LYS A 57 22.59 -2.91 -11.51
C LYS A 57 21.43 -2.90 -10.52
N LEU A 58 20.50 -3.82 -10.73
CA LEU A 58 19.33 -4.01 -9.88
C LEU A 58 19.57 -5.08 -8.81
N TYR A 59 19.28 -4.72 -7.58
CA TYR A 59 19.26 -5.62 -6.43
C TYR A 59 17.87 -5.67 -5.82
N VAL A 60 17.49 -6.83 -5.27
CA VAL A 60 16.21 -7.06 -4.61
C VAL A 60 16.39 -7.79 -3.27
N CYS A 61 15.48 -7.55 -2.33
CA CYS A 61 15.40 -8.26 -1.05
C CYS A 61 13.95 -8.28 -0.54
N GLY A 62 13.67 -9.07 0.48
CA GLY A 62 12.34 -9.24 1.05
C GLY A 62 11.71 -10.59 0.71
N SER A 63 10.38 -10.64 0.75
CA SER A 63 9.58 -11.82 0.45
C SER A 63 9.66 -12.22 -1.02
N TYR A 64 9.89 -13.51 -1.27
CA TYR A 64 9.85 -14.12 -2.60
C TYR A 64 8.43 -14.50 -3.04
N LEU A 65 7.42 -14.37 -2.18
CA LEU A 65 6.03 -14.75 -2.50
C LEU A 65 5.57 -14.13 -3.82
N HIS A 66 4.92 -14.95 -4.64
CA HIS A 66 4.47 -14.61 -6.00
C HIS A 66 5.59 -14.25 -6.99
N GLY A 67 6.85 -14.56 -6.68
CA GLY A 67 7.98 -14.31 -7.57
C GLY A 67 8.37 -12.84 -7.70
N LYS A 68 7.92 -11.95 -6.80
CA LYS A 68 8.11 -10.49 -6.89
C LYS A 68 9.56 -10.01 -6.85
N LEU A 69 10.49 -10.89 -6.44
CA LEU A 69 11.94 -10.63 -6.51
C LEU A 69 12.52 -10.89 -7.91
N GLY A 70 11.88 -11.71 -8.75
CA GLY A 70 12.39 -12.00 -10.10
C GLY A 70 13.68 -12.85 -10.12
N ILE A 71 13.97 -13.55 -9.02
CA ILE A 71 15.10 -14.47 -8.90
C ILE A 71 14.55 -15.90 -9.01
N GLU A 72 15.02 -16.64 -9.99
CA GLU A 72 14.61 -18.03 -10.21
C GLU A 72 15.24 -18.98 -9.19
N ASN A 73 14.55 -20.11 -8.93
CA ASN A 73 15.06 -21.23 -8.12
C ASN A 73 15.48 -20.87 -6.68
N LEU A 74 14.82 -19.89 -6.06
CA LEU A 74 14.99 -19.63 -4.64
C LEU A 74 14.36 -20.77 -3.82
N THR A 75 15.15 -21.35 -2.93
CA THR A 75 14.70 -22.35 -1.96
C THR A 75 14.16 -21.71 -0.68
N THR A 76 14.35 -20.40 -0.51
CA THR A 76 13.89 -19.63 0.65
C THR A 76 12.66 -18.80 0.30
N VAL A 77 11.76 -18.64 1.28
CA VAL A 77 10.58 -17.75 1.14
C VAL A 77 10.94 -16.27 1.19
N SER A 78 12.15 -15.94 1.65
CA SER A 78 12.64 -14.58 1.85
C SER A 78 14.12 -14.46 1.54
N VAL A 79 14.54 -13.27 1.10
CA VAL A 79 15.92 -12.89 0.79
C VAL A 79 16.31 -11.74 1.72
N LEU A 80 17.09 -12.05 2.75
CA LEU A 80 17.42 -11.10 3.84
C LEU A 80 18.50 -10.07 3.49
N GLY A 81 19.06 -10.14 2.29
CA GLY A 81 20.12 -9.26 1.82
C GLY A 81 20.03 -9.03 0.31
N PHE A 82 20.29 -7.80 -0.12
CA PHE A 82 20.20 -7.38 -1.51
C PHE A 82 20.98 -8.29 -2.44
N SER A 83 20.23 -9.01 -3.27
CA SER A 83 20.70 -9.99 -4.24
C SER A 83 20.47 -9.45 -5.65
N ILE A 84 21.42 -9.70 -6.56
CA ILE A 84 21.29 -9.28 -7.97
C ILE A 84 20.17 -10.10 -8.62
N VAL A 85 19.37 -9.45 -9.47
CA VAL A 85 18.41 -10.13 -10.35
C VAL A 85 19.17 -10.71 -11.56
N PRO A 86 19.39 -12.04 -11.66
CA PRO A 86 20.32 -12.61 -12.64
C PRO A 86 19.93 -12.30 -14.08
N ALA A 87 18.63 -12.34 -14.39
CA ALA A 87 18.08 -12.07 -15.73
C ALA A 87 18.35 -10.64 -16.24
N LEU A 88 18.66 -9.70 -15.35
CA LEU A 88 18.91 -8.30 -15.67
C LEU A 88 20.36 -7.87 -15.40
N LYS A 89 21.25 -8.81 -15.04
CA LYS A 89 22.64 -8.51 -14.61
C LYS A 89 23.45 -7.75 -15.66
N GLU A 90 23.24 -8.05 -16.94
CA GLU A 90 23.95 -7.44 -18.08
C GLU A 90 23.18 -6.26 -18.70
N LYS A 91 22.13 -5.77 -18.02
CA LYS A 91 21.31 -4.63 -18.45
C LYS A 91 21.53 -3.44 -17.51
N VAL A 92 21.37 -2.24 -18.06
CA VAL A 92 21.46 -0.99 -17.29
C VAL A 92 20.05 -0.53 -16.93
N VAL A 93 19.68 -0.74 -15.68
CA VAL A 93 18.39 -0.35 -15.11
C VAL A 93 18.46 1.11 -14.65
N ARG A 94 17.51 1.92 -15.12
CA ARG A 94 17.39 3.34 -14.79
C ARG A 94 16.41 3.61 -13.65
N GLN A 95 15.30 2.88 -13.63
CA GLN A 95 14.24 3.05 -12.63
C GLN A 95 13.63 1.70 -12.24
N VAL A 96 13.18 1.59 -10.99
CA VAL A 96 12.41 0.46 -10.48
C VAL A 96 11.18 0.97 -9.72
N ALA A 97 10.07 0.24 -9.83
CA ALA A 97 8.83 0.47 -9.10
C ALA A 97 8.31 -0.86 -8.53
N CYS A 98 7.91 -0.86 -7.26
CA CYS A 98 7.50 -2.05 -6.53
C CYS A 98 6.08 -1.89 -5.99
N GLY A 99 5.15 -2.69 -6.51
CA GLY A 99 3.79 -2.79 -5.98
C GLY A 99 3.72 -3.84 -4.85
N ASP A 100 2.53 -4.22 -4.41
CA ASP A 100 2.40 -5.21 -3.34
C ASP A 100 2.94 -6.60 -3.74
N TYR A 101 2.65 -7.01 -4.98
CA TYR A 101 2.99 -8.34 -5.50
C TYR A 101 3.84 -8.36 -6.77
N HIS A 102 4.20 -7.21 -7.34
CA HIS A 102 4.89 -7.17 -8.62
C HIS A 102 5.90 -6.04 -8.68
N THR A 103 6.88 -6.19 -9.57
CA THR A 103 7.96 -5.23 -9.78
C THR A 103 8.03 -4.86 -11.24
N LEU A 104 8.24 -3.57 -11.50
CA LEU A 104 8.54 -2.98 -12.80
C LEU A 104 9.97 -2.48 -12.79
N CYS A 105 10.68 -2.59 -13.91
CA CYS A 105 11.86 -1.78 -14.13
C CYS A 105 11.90 -1.19 -15.53
N LEU A 106 12.46 0.01 -15.63
CA LEU A 106 12.75 0.72 -16.87
C LEU A 106 14.26 0.72 -17.09
N LEU A 107 14.68 0.28 -18.27
CA LEU A 107 16.08 0.31 -18.70
C LEU A 107 16.45 1.66 -19.33
N GLU A 108 17.74 1.97 -19.43
CA GLU A 108 18.24 3.18 -20.11
C GLU A 108 17.82 3.29 -21.59
N ASN A 109 17.59 2.16 -22.25
CA ASN A 109 17.14 2.11 -23.64
C ASN A 109 15.61 2.21 -23.81
N GLY A 110 14.86 2.53 -22.75
CA GLY A 110 13.40 2.69 -22.79
C GLY A 110 12.61 1.38 -22.64
N GLN A 111 13.27 0.21 -22.57
CA GLN A 111 12.56 -1.06 -22.40
C GLN A 111 12.01 -1.22 -20.98
N VAL A 112 10.77 -1.71 -20.89
CA VAL A 112 10.08 -1.99 -19.61
C VAL A 112 10.01 -3.50 -19.38
N TYR A 113 10.45 -3.93 -18.19
CA TYR A 113 10.31 -5.30 -17.72
C TYR A 113 9.38 -5.36 -16.51
N THR A 114 8.64 -6.45 -16.39
CA THR A 114 7.70 -6.72 -15.29
C THR A 114 7.83 -8.15 -14.81
N TRP A 115 7.63 -8.39 -13.50
CA TRP A 115 7.55 -9.74 -12.92
C TRP A 115 6.83 -9.74 -11.58
N GLY A 116 6.55 -10.93 -11.06
CA GLY A 116 5.83 -11.13 -9.82
C GLY A 116 4.43 -11.71 -10.04
N GLY A 117 3.50 -11.36 -9.16
CA GLY A 117 2.14 -11.89 -9.12
C GLY A 117 1.37 -11.64 -10.41
N THR A 118 0.83 -12.72 -10.98
CA THR A 118 0.15 -12.73 -12.28
C THR A 118 -1.33 -12.35 -12.22
N LEU A 119 -1.91 -12.32 -11.01
CA LEU A 119 -3.30 -11.93 -10.80
C LEU A 119 -3.58 -10.52 -11.31
N HIS A 120 -4.80 -10.35 -11.83
CA HIS A 120 -5.34 -9.08 -12.33
C HIS A 120 -4.54 -8.43 -13.46
N LYS A 121 -3.75 -9.24 -14.18
CA LYS A 121 -3.09 -8.85 -15.44
C LYS A 121 -2.07 -7.70 -15.33
N LYS A 122 -1.62 -7.38 -14.11
CA LYS A 122 -0.66 -6.30 -13.80
C LYS A 122 0.75 -6.48 -14.38
N LEU A 123 1.04 -7.62 -15.00
CA LEU A 123 2.31 -7.80 -15.71
C LEU A 123 2.28 -7.25 -17.14
N GLY A 124 1.11 -7.06 -17.77
CA GLY A 124 1.07 -6.48 -19.13
C GLY A 124 1.64 -7.37 -20.25
N GLN A 125 2.06 -8.60 -19.94
CA GLN A 125 2.70 -9.55 -20.85
C GLN A 125 1.65 -10.51 -21.44
N ARG A 126 1.09 -10.18 -22.62
CA ARG A 126 0.18 -11.08 -23.33
C ARG A 126 0.97 -12.20 -24.02
N GLY A 127 0.63 -13.46 -23.72
CA GLY A 127 1.13 -14.64 -24.46
C GLY A 127 2.56 -15.11 -24.18
N GLN A 128 3.38 -14.35 -23.44
CA GLN A 128 4.76 -14.71 -23.07
C GLN A 128 4.98 -14.50 -21.57
N ARG A 129 4.22 -15.24 -20.74
CA ARG A 129 4.34 -15.14 -19.28
C ARG A 129 5.58 -15.86 -18.81
N GLN A 130 6.54 -15.09 -18.33
CA GLN A 130 7.72 -15.61 -17.69
C GLN A 130 7.47 -15.61 -16.18
N LEU A 131 7.08 -16.76 -15.63
CA LEU A 131 6.78 -16.89 -14.21
C LEU A 131 8.07 -16.64 -13.39
N ASN A 132 7.95 -15.84 -12.33
CA ASN A 132 9.02 -15.57 -11.36
C ASN A 132 10.33 -14.96 -11.92
N LYS A 133 10.32 -14.43 -13.14
CA LYS A 133 11.46 -13.71 -13.71
C LYS A 133 11.03 -12.48 -14.52
N PRO A 134 11.92 -11.47 -14.64
CA PRO A 134 11.68 -10.30 -15.49
C PRO A 134 11.32 -10.69 -16.92
N GLY A 135 10.14 -10.29 -17.37
CA GLY A 135 9.71 -10.41 -18.76
C GLY A 135 9.51 -9.04 -19.42
N LEU A 136 9.88 -8.94 -20.70
CA LEU A 136 9.74 -7.72 -21.48
C LEU A 136 8.27 -7.44 -21.78
N VAL A 137 7.84 -6.19 -21.59
CA VAL A 137 6.51 -5.72 -22.00
C VAL A 137 6.58 -5.26 -23.46
N THR A 138 6.35 -6.20 -24.38
CA THR A 138 6.51 -5.98 -25.84
C THR A 138 5.55 -4.95 -26.43
N ALA A 139 4.45 -4.63 -25.73
CA ALA A 139 3.50 -3.60 -26.16
C ALA A 139 4.12 -2.18 -26.26
N PHE A 140 5.29 -1.96 -25.65
CA PHE A 140 6.04 -0.69 -25.74
C PHE A 140 7.12 -0.68 -26.81
N GLU A 141 7.19 -1.70 -27.68
CA GLU A 141 8.16 -1.72 -28.77
C GLU A 141 7.96 -0.49 -29.68
N GLY A 142 9.05 0.25 -29.92
CA GLY A 142 9.04 1.50 -30.68
C GLY A 142 8.54 2.74 -29.91
N MET A 143 8.29 2.63 -28.60
CA MET A 143 7.89 3.76 -27.75
C MET A 143 9.04 4.21 -26.83
N ASP A 144 9.18 5.52 -26.67
CA ASP A 144 10.16 6.12 -25.76
C ASP A 144 9.58 6.22 -24.33
N ILE A 145 9.61 5.14 -23.56
CA ILE A 145 9.20 5.16 -22.15
C ILE A 145 10.27 5.86 -21.30
N VAL A 146 9.84 6.83 -20.48
CA VAL A 146 10.74 7.65 -19.64
C VAL A 146 10.48 7.50 -18.14
N TYR A 147 9.32 6.95 -17.75
CA TYR A 147 8.99 6.73 -16.35
C TYR A 147 8.00 5.56 -16.20
N VAL A 148 8.13 4.82 -15.09
CA VAL A 148 7.21 3.74 -14.70
C VAL A 148 6.82 3.86 -13.23
N ASP A 149 5.60 3.45 -12.90
CA ASP A 149 5.17 3.32 -11.50
C ASP A 149 4.10 2.23 -11.36
N CYS A 150 3.85 1.77 -10.15
CA CYS A 150 2.81 0.77 -9.92
C CYS A 150 2.19 0.86 -8.53
N GLY A 151 0.89 0.54 -8.47
CA GLY A 151 0.18 0.33 -7.21
C GLY A 151 0.17 -1.14 -6.82
N ASP A 152 -0.77 -1.55 -5.98
CA ASP A 152 -0.91 -2.97 -5.60
C ASP A 152 -1.24 -3.87 -6.80
N PHE A 153 -2.09 -3.31 -7.67
CA PHE A 153 -2.91 -4.04 -8.61
C PHE A 153 -2.79 -3.52 -10.04
N HIS A 154 -2.26 -2.32 -10.23
CA HIS A 154 -2.14 -1.69 -11.53
C HIS A 154 -0.73 -1.16 -11.74
N SER A 155 -0.43 -0.93 -13.00
CA SER A 155 0.89 -0.53 -13.46
C SER A 155 0.73 0.59 -14.45
N MET A 156 1.75 1.44 -14.53
CA MET A 156 1.75 2.61 -15.38
C MET A 156 3.09 2.84 -16.05
N ALA A 157 3.02 3.47 -17.22
CA ALA A 157 4.17 3.97 -17.94
C ALA A 157 3.85 5.35 -18.53
N LEU A 158 4.87 6.20 -18.57
CA LEU A 158 4.83 7.53 -19.18
C LEU A 158 5.85 7.57 -20.32
N THR A 159 5.41 8.02 -21.49
CA THR A 159 6.28 8.24 -22.64
C THR A 159 6.91 9.64 -22.63
N LYS A 160 7.99 9.82 -23.40
CA LYS A 160 8.66 11.10 -23.58
C LYS A 160 7.76 12.20 -24.15
N ASP A 161 6.77 11.84 -24.97
CA ASP A 161 5.77 12.75 -25.54
C ASP A 161 4.56 12.99 -24.62
N GLY A 162 4.63 12.57 -23.35
CA GLY A 162 3.64 12.88 -22.33
C GLY A 162 2.38 12.00 -22.37
N LYS A 163 2.40 10.88 -23.11
CA LYS A 163 1.30 9.91 -23.13
C LYS A 163 1.41 8.95 -21.95
N VAL A 164 0.25 8.62 -21.40
CA VAL A 164 0.13 7.76 -20.22
C VAL A 164 -0.50 6.43 -20.61
N TYR A 165 0.17 5.35 -20.24
CA TYR A 165 -0.32 3.99 -20.41
C TYR A 165 -0.56 3.34 -19.06
N SER A 166 -1.64 2.57 -18.95
CA SER A 166 -1.93 1.78 -17.75
C SER A 166 -2.42 0.39 -18.11
N TRP A 167 -2.14 -0.56 -17.22
CA TRP A 167 -2.63 -1.93 -17.30
C TRP A 167 -2.73 -2.54 -15.91
N GLY A 168 -3.26 -3.76 -15.85
CA GLY A 168 -3.63 -4.41 -14.62
C GLY A 168 -5.06 -4.06 -14.19
N GLY A 169 -5.31 -4.02 -12.90
CA GLY A 169 -6.63 -3.85 -12.32
C GLY A 169 -6.74 -4.69 -11.07
N GLY A 170 -7.93 -4.73 -10.48
CA GLY A 170 -8.17 -5.42 -9.21
C GLY A 170 -9.23 -6.51 -9.28
N GLY A 171 -9.61 -6.95 -10.49
CA GLY A 171 -10.75 -7.82 -10.72
C GLY A 171 -12.05 -7.21 -10.20
N SER A 172 -13.10 -8.02 -10.07
CA SER A 172 -14.41 -7.53 -9.63
C SER A 172 -14.40 -6.88 -8.24
N PHE A 173 -13.44 -7.25 -7.38
CA PHE A 173 -13.43 -6.86 -5.96
C PHE A 173 -12.56 -5.66 -5.65
N PHE A 174 -11.45 -5.45 -6.35
CA PHE A 174 -10.49 -4.37 -6.07
C PHE A 174 -10.34 -3.38 -7.22
N ASN A 175 -11.00 -3.62 -8.35
CA ASN A 175 -11.00 -2.66 -9.42
C ASN A 175 -11.94 -1.50 -9.03
N ARG A 176 -11.33 -0.33 -8.81
CA ARG A 176 -11.97 0.94 -8.49
C ARG A 176 -11.79 1.93 -9.65
N GLY A 177 -11.35 1.44 -10.81
CA GLY A 177 -11.08 2.25 -11.98
C GLY A 177 -9.66 2.84 -12.00
N GLN A 178 -8.73 2.30 -11.22
CA GLN A 178 -7.33 2.76 -11.09
C GLN A 178 -6.54 2.73 -12.41
N CYS A 179 -7.02 2.05 -13.45
CA CYS A 179 -6.42 2.15 -14.78
C CYS A 179 -6.88 3.39 -15.58
N GLY A 180 -7.97 4.06 -15.21
CA GLY A 180 -8.33 5.36 -15.80
C GLY A 180 -9.01 5.30 -17.18
N HIS A 181 -9.59 4.17 -17.57
CA HIS A 181 -10.16 3.96 -18.92
C HIS A 181 -11.67 4.16 -19.04
N GLY A 182 -12.32 4.73 -18.02
CA GLY A 182 -13.77 4.93 -17.97
C GLY A 182 -14.56 3.67 -17.61
N ASP A 183 -13.90 2.56 -17.28
CA ASP A 183 -14.50 1.32 -16.80
C ASP A 183 -13.69 0.71 -15.63
N ASN A 184 -14.26 -0.32 -14.99
CA ASN A 184 -13.63 -1.07 -13.90
C ASN A 184 -13.17 -2.45 -14.37
N LYS A 185 -12.67 -2.57 -15.61
CA LYS A 185 -12.19 -3.84 -16.16
C LYS A 185 -10.69 -3.96 -16.01
N ASP A 186 -10.21 -5.18 -15.82
CA ASP A 186 -8.77 -5.46 -15.83
C ASP A 186 -8.23 -5.36 -17.26
N VAL A 187 -7.13 -4.64 -17.41
CA VAL A 187 -6.47 -4.33 -18.67
C VAL A 187 -5.26 -5.23 -18.83
N GLU A 188 -5.25 -6.05 -19.88
CA GLU A 188 -4.26 -7.11 -20.03
C GLU A 188 -2.91 -6.67 -20.56
N SER A 189 -2.89 -5.61 -21.34
CA SER A 189 -1.71 -5.06 -21.99
C SER A 189 -1.77 -3.55 -21.87
N PRO A 190 -0.62 -2.87 -21.78
CA PRO A 190 -0.56 -1.41 -21.71
C PRO A 190 -1.52 -0.75 -22.68
N ARG A 191 -2.44 0.08 -22.16
CA ARG A 191 -3.40 0.83 -22.95
C ARG A 191 -3.25 2.31 -22.66
N GLU A 192 -3.23 3.13 -23.70
CA GLU A 192 -3.16 4.58 -23.59
C GLU A 192 -4.44 5.13 -22.92
N ILE A 193 -4.28 6.02 -21.94
CA ILE A 193 -5.38 6.69 -21.25
C ILE A 193 -5.86 7.86 -22.11
N SER A 194 -6.95 7.64 -22.85
CA SER A 194 -7.49 8.60 -23.82
C SER A 194 -7.87 9.97 -23.24
N ALA A 195 -8.13 10.06 -21.93
CA ALA A 195 -8.43 11.32 -21.24
C ALA A 195 -7.29 12.35 -21.32
N PHE A 196 -6.06 11.91 -21.61
CA PHE A 196 -4.89 12.79 -21.75
C PHE A 196 -4.49 13.08 -23.20
N ARG A 197 -5.27 12.69 -24.22
CA ARG A 197 -4.89 12.82 -25.65
C ARG A 197 -4.42 14.24 -26.05
N ASN A 198 -4.93 15.28 -25.40
CA ASN A 198 -4.59 16.69 -25.67
C ASN A 198 -3.85 17.36 -24.51
N LYS A 199 -3.16 16.59 -23.66
CA LYS A 199 -2.44 17.06 -22.48
C LYS A 199 -1.07 16.42 -22.45
N PHE A 200 -0.07 17.18 -22.01
CA PHE A 200 1.27 16.64 -21.82
C PHE A 200 1.47 16.28 -20.36
N VAL A 201 1.46 14.99 -20.03
CA VAL A 201 1.71 14.53 -18.66
C VAL A 201 3.21 14.52 -18.38
N THR A 202 3.60 15.10 -17.25
CA THR A 202 5.02 15.20 -16.83
C THR A 202 5.35 14.22 -15.71
N HIS A 203 4.39 13.89 -14.85
CA HIS A 203 4.59 12.95 -13.74
C HIS A 203 3.35 12.08 -13.54
N ILE A 204 3.58 10.87 -13.05
CA ILE A 204 2.56 9.92 -12.60
C ILE A 204 2.96 9.38 -11.22
N SER A 205 1.97 9.06 -10.39
CA SER A 205 2.20 8.39 -9.12
C SER A 205 1.04 7.45 -8.78
N CYS A 206 1.37 6.21 -8.44
CA CYS A 206 0.41 5.15 -8.15
C CYS A 206 0.31 4.94 -6.64
N GLY A 207 -0.92 5.03 -6.11
CA GLY A 207 -1.24 4.55 -4.78
C GLY A 207 -1.67 3.09 -4.80
N GLY A 208 -2.18 2.60 -3.68
CA GLY A 208 -2.70 1.22 -3.61
C GLY A 208 -3.79 0.94 -4.64
N TYR A 209 -4.78 1.84 -4.70
CA TYR A 209 -6.00 1.70 -5.52
C TYR A 209 -6.38 2.96 -6.28
N HIS A 210 -5.54 3.98 -6.28
CA HIS A 210 -5.75 5.23 -6.99
C HIS A 210 -4.46 5.68 -7.66
N THR A 211 -4.58 6.72 -8.46
CA THR A 211 -3.51 7.22 -9.29
C THR A 211 -3.59 8.73 -9.40
N LEU A 212 -2.43 9.38 -9.43
CA LEU A 212 -2.25 10.80 -9.67
C LEU A 212 -1.45 11.02 -10.95
N ALA A 213 -1.76 12.09 -11.67
CA ALA A 213 -0.94 12.60 -12.77
C ALA A 213 -0.81 14.12 -12.70
N LEU A 214 0.35 14.64 -13.10
CA LEU A 214 0.64 16.07 -13.21
C LEU A 214 0.92 16.43 -14.66
N THR A 215 0.26 17.46 -15.18
CA THR A 215 0.51 17.98 -16.55
C THR A 215 1.53 19.11 -16.57
N ASP A 216 2.03 19.44 -17.75
CA ASP A 216 2.86 20.63 -18.02
C ASP A 216 2.14 21.96 -17.73
N THR A 217 0.82 21.97 -17.82
CA THR A 217 -0.06 23.08 -17.43
C THR A 217 -0.26 23.21 -15.92
N ASN A 218 0.49 22.45 -15.11
CA ASN A 218 0.42 22.46 -13.65
C ASN A 218 -0.95 22.01 -13.10
N GLU A 219 -1.66 21.13 -13.82
CA GLU A 219 -2.92 20.53 -13.41
C GLU A 219 -2.68 19.14 -12.83
N ILE A 220 -3.33 18.85 -11.69
CA ILE A 220 -3.30 17.52 -11.07
C ILE A 220 -4.58 16.77 -11.43
N TYR A 221 -4.44 15.55 -11.94
CA TYR A 221 -5.53 14.63 -12.18
C TYR A 221 -5.45 13.47 -11.19
N ALA A 222 -6.60 12.99 -10.73
CA ALA A 222 -6.70 11.80 -9.90
C ALA A 222 -7.76 10.83 -10.45
N TRP A 223 -7.58 9.54 -10.23
CA TRP A 223 -8.59 8.52 -10.48
C TRP A 223 -8.35 7.23 -9.70
N GLY A 224 -9.30 6.30 -9.79
CA GLY A 224 -9.36 5.07 -9.00
C GLY A 224 -10.23 5.22 -7.77
N SER A 225 -9.78 4.61 -6.68
CA SER A 225 -10.45 4.69 -5.38
C SER A 225 -10.48 6.13 -4.87
N GLY A 226 -11.62 6.53 -4.29
CA GLY A 226 -11.76 7.78 -3.53
C GLY A 226 -12.60 7.57 -2.28
N LEU A 227 -12.69 6.32 -1.80
CA LEU A 227 -13.50 5.93 -0.64
C LEU A 227 -13.07 6.65 0.65
N TYR A 228 -11.79 7.02 0.75
CA TYR A 228 -11.24 7.78 1.86
C TYR A 228 -10.91 9.22 1.48
N GLY A 229 -11.27 9.65 0.27
CA GLY A 229 -10.98 10.99 -0.23
C GLY A 229 -9.62 11.13 -0.89
N GLU A 230 -8.92 10.03 -1.17
CA GLU A 230 -7.56 10.01 -1.73
C GLU A 230 -7.44 10.64 -3.13
N CYS A 231 -8.57 10.83 -3.82
CA CYS A 231 -8.65 11.57 -5.08
C CYS A 231 -8.86 13.10 -4.93
N GLY A 232 -9.25 13.61 -3.77
CA GLY A 232 -9.24 15.06 -3.50
C GLY A 232 -10.34 15.89 -4.16
N PHE A 233 -11.51 15.33 -4.48
CA PHE A 233 -12.60 16.03 -5.19
C PHE A 233 -13.59 16.82 -4.32
N GLY A 234 -13.44 16.80 -3.00
CA GLY A 234 -14.44 17.27 -2.04
C GLY A 234 -15.55 16.26 -1.75
N GLU A 235 -15.43 15.05 -2.29
CA GLU A 235 -16.40 13.97 -2.16
C GLU A 235 -15.67 12.62 -2.03
N PHE A 236 -16.29 11.66 -1.34
CA PHE A 236 -15.76 10.30 -1.15
C PHE A 236 -16.22 9.38 -2.29
N ILE A 237 -15.70 9.62 -3.50
CA ILE A 237 -16.14 8.93 -4.72
C ILE A 237 -14.99 8.29 -5.48
N ASN A 238 -15.24 7.08 -5.98
CA ASN A 238 -14.36 6.45 -6.97
C ASN A 238 -14.59 7.08 -8.34
N THR A 239 -13.56 7.13 -9.17
CA THR A 239 -13.69 7.51 -10.58
C THR A 239 -12.85 6.60 -11.47
N SER A 240 -13.45 6.10 -12.54
CA SER A 240 -12.77 5.24 -13.52
C SER A 240 -12.07 6.00 -14.63
N SER A 241 -12.17 7.33 -14.65
CA SER A 241 -11.47 8.21 -15.58
C SER A 241 -10.73 9.32 -14.82
N PRO A 242 -9.58 9.79 -15.33
CA PRO A 242 -8.88 10.95 -14.78
C PRO A 242 -9.81 12.16 -14.63
N LYS A 243 -9.88 12.70 -13.42
CA LYS A 243 -10.64 13.92 -13.11
C LYS A 243 -9.72 14.95 -12.46
N LEU A 244 -9.92 16.21 -12.80
CA LEU A 244 -9.12 17.33 -12.28
C LEU A 244 -9.33 17.48 -10.76
N VAL A 245 -8.22 17.59 -10.03
CA VAL A 245 -8.20 17.88 -8.58
C VAL A 245 -8.16 19.39 -8.37
N LEU A 246 -9.11 19.92 -7.62
CA LEU A 246 -9.21 21.37 -7.37
C LEU A 246 -8.32 21.78 -6.19
N MET A 247 -7.10 22.22 -6.49
CA MET A 247 -6.19 22.70 -5.45
C MET A 247 -6.66 24.04 -4.85
N PRO A 248 -6.48 24.28 -3.53
CA PRO A 248 -7.01 25.46 -2.83
C PRO A 248 -6.54 26.82 -3.36
N TRP A 249 -5.43 26.86 -4.10
CA TRP A 249 -4.91 28.08 -4.72
C TRP A 249 -5.54 28.40 -6.07
N VAL A 250 -6.09 27.42 -6.78
CA VAL A 250 -6.79 27.65 -8.07
C VAL A 250 -8.00 28.57 -7.87
N LYS A 251 -8.62 28.53 -6.69
CA LYS A 251 -9.73 29.41 -6.29
C LYS A 251 -9.30 30.86 -6.00
N ARG A 252 -8.02 31.11 -5.70
CA ARG A 252 -7.46 32.42 -5.34
C ARG A 252 -6.68 32.99 -6.52
N ARG A 253 -7.38 33.66 -7.45
CA ARG A 253 -6.71 34.38 -8.56
C ARG A 253 -5.81 35.49 -8.02
N GLY A 254 -4.58 35.59 -8.53
CA GLY A 254 -3.80 36.83 -8.47
C GLY A 254 -2.48 36.78 -7.71
N GLU A 255 -2.17 35.73 -6.94
CA GLU A 255 -0.89 35.64 -6.22
C GLU A 255 -0.25 34.27 -6.42
N ASP A 256 1.01 34.25 -6.87
CA ASP A 256 1.89 33.08 -6.93
C ASP A 256 2.33 32.67 -5.50
N HIS A 257 1.40 32.56 -4.55
CA HIS A 257 1.76 32.30 -3.15
C HIS A 257 2.41 30.93 -2.97
N TYR A 258 1.90 29.93 -3.68
CA TYR A 258 2.30 28.53 -3.53
C TYR A 258 3.31 28.07 -4.57
N GLY A 259 3.53 28.78 -5.68
CA GLY A 259 4.33 28.28 -6.79
C GLY A 259 3.57 27.27 -7.67
N HIS A 260 4.33 26.54 -8.49
CA HIS A 260 3.83 25.38 -9.24
C HIS A 260 4.01 24.09 -8.43
N VAL A 261 3.35 23.02 -8.85
CA VAL A 261 3.50 21.68 -8.27
C VAL A 261 4.86 21.13 -8.67
N ALA A 262 5.67 20.77 -7.68
CA ALA A 262 7.00 20.20 -7.87
C ALA A 262 6.99 18.67 -7.77
N GLN A 263 6.09 18.08 -6.97
CA GLN A 263 5.99 16.64 -6.82
C GLN A 263 4.57 16.21 -6.42
N ILE A 264 4.16 15.04 -6.91
CA ILE A 264 2.97 14.30 -6.45
C ILE A 264 3.42 12.96 -5.89
N SER A 265 2.75 12.47 -4.84
CA SER A 265 3.05 11.16 -4.23
C SER A 265 1.75 10.53 -3.74
N ALA A 266 1.45 9.33 -4.21
CA ALA A 266 0.30 8.55 -3.80
C ALA A 266 0.75 7.40 -2.87
N GLY A 267 0.16 7.35 -1.68
CA GLY A 267 0.34 6.25 -0.71
C GLY A 267 -0.72 5.17 -0.88
N GLY A 268 -0.87 4.29 0.12
CA GLY A 268 -1.88 3.22 0.07
C GLY A 268 -3.30 3.75 -0.14
N HIS A 269 -3.69 4.71 0.69
CA HIS A 269 -5.01 5.36 0.67
C HIS A 269 -4.94 6.88 0.90
N HIS A 270 -3.81 7.52 0.62
CA HIS A 270 -3.67 8.97 0.75
C HIS A 270 -2.80 9.54 -0.36
N SER A 271 -2.83 10.85 -0.50
CA SER A 271 -2.13 11.61 -1.53
C SER A 271 -1.42 12.79 -0.89
N MET A 272 -0.24 13.11 -1.42
CA MET A 272 0.54 14.29 -1.06
C MET A 272 0.95 15.07 -2.31
N VAL A 273 1.00 16.39 -2.17
CA VAL A 273 1.41 17.34 -3.21
C VAL A 273 2.42 18.30 -2.61
N LEU A 274 3.59 18.42 -3.25
CA LEU A 274 4.62 19.39 -2.92
C LEU A 274 4.64 20.49 -3.97
N THR A 275 4.71 21.74 -3.52
CA THR A 275 4.88 22.89 -4.42
C THR A 275 6.34 23.35 -4.47
N SER A 276 6.70 24.11 -5.52
CA SER A 276 8.06 24.62 -5.73
C SER A 276 8.51 25.64 -4.69
N LYS A 277 7.58 26.20 -3.91
CA LYS A 277 7.86 27.06 -2.75
C LYS A 277 7.92 26.28 -1.43
N GLY A 278 7.88 24.95 -1.47
CA GLY A 278 8.03 24.08 -0.31
C GLY A 278 6.76 23.83 0.50
N TYR A 279 5.58 24.19 -0.01
CA TYR A 279 4.31 23.89 0.66
C TYR A 279 3.88 22.46 0.39
N VAL A 280 3.34 21.79 1.41
CA VAL A 280 2.86 20.41 1.33
C VAL A 280 1.36 20.38 1.59
N PHE A 281 0.64 19.71 0.70
CA PHE A 281 -0.78 19.40 0.84
C PHE A 281 -0.98 17.90 0.94
N SER A 282 -1.97 17.47 1.72
CA SER A 282 -2.29 16.06 1.93
C SER A 282 -3.80 15.83 1.99
N PHE A 283 -4.26 14.71 1.48
CA PHE A 283 -5.67 14.30 1.49
C PHE A 283 -5.80 12.78 1.37
N GLY A 284 -6.96 12.25 1.75
CA GLY A 284 -7.26 10.82 1.80
C GLY A 284 -7.45 10.28 3.21
N PHE A 285 -7.09 9.01 3.38
CA PHE A 285 -7.19 8.28 4.64
C PHE A 285 -6.29 8.89 5.71
N ALA A 286 -6.84 9.09 6.91
CA ALA A 286 -6.18 9.81 7.99
C ALA A 286 -6.15 9.05 9.32
N SER A 287 -6.81 7.89 9.47
CA SER A 287 -7.00 7.25 10.78
C SER A 287 -5.69 6.93 11.52
N HIS A 288 -4.54 6.87 10.83
CA HIS A 288 -3.22 6.64 11.42
C HIS A 288 -2.36 7.91 11.53
N GLY A 289 -2.89 9.06 11.12
CA GLY A 289 -2.19 10.34 11.12
C GLY A 289 -1.32 10.59 9.89
N GLN A 290 -1.43 9.79 8.82
CA GLN A 290 -0.55 9.84 7.64
C GLN A 290 -0.65 11.15 6.84
N LEU A 291 -1.72 11.93 7.06
CA LEU A 291 -1.86 13.26 6.48
C LEU A 291 -1.00 14.31 7.21
N GLY A 292 -0.62 14.08 8.47
CA GLY A 292 0.23 15.02 9.22
C GLY A 292 -0.46 16.34 9.60
N ILE A 293 -1.80 16.39 9.53
CA ILE A 293 -2.63 17.58 9.78
C ILE A 293 -3.24 17.64 11.19
N ARG A 294 -2.71 16.87 12.15
CA ARG A 294 -3.20 16.78 13.55
C ARG A 294 -4.64 16.27 13.67
N SER A 295 -5.09 15.50 12.69
CA SER A 295 -6.40 14.90 12.67
C SER A 295 -6.30 13.46 12.20
N THR A 296 -7.20 12.63 12.71
CA THR A 296 -7.43 11.26 12.23
C THR A 296 -8.65 11.17 11.31
N VAL A 297 -9.28 12.30 10.98
CA VAL A 297 -10.45 12.37 10.11
C VAL A 297 -10.02 12.47 8.66
N ASN A 298 -10.52 11.55 7.83
CA ASN A 298 -10.28 11.50 6.40
C ASN A 298 -10.60 12.83 5.72
N GLN A 299 -9.80 13.19 4.71
CA GLN A 299 -9.95 14.46 4.00
C GLN A 299 -10.18 14.19 2.52
N CYS A 300 -11.34 14.58 2.00
CA CYS A 300 -11.64 14.47 0.58
C CYS A 300 -11.27 15.72 -0.22
N GLU A 301 -10.73 16.77 0.41
CA GLU A 301 -10.13 17.93 -0.24
C GLU A 301 -8.66 18.08 0.15
N PRO A 302 -7.78 18.59 -0.74
CA PRO A 302 -6.38 18.87 -0.39
C PRO A 302 -6.23 19.84 0.77
N GLN A 303 -5.68 19.35 1.89
CA GLN A 303 -5.44 20.15 3.10
C GLN A 303 -3.98 20.61 3.17
N LEU A 304 -3.76 21.87 3.55
CA LEU A 304 -2.41 22.38 3.81
C LEU A 304 -1.86 21.78 5.11
N VAL A 305 -0.66 21.19 5.05
CA VAL A 305 0.07 20.72 6.23
C VAL A 305 0.73 21.92 6.91
N SER A 306 -0.04 22.62 7.76
CA SER A 306 0.36 23.89 8.39
C SER A 306 1.67 23.80 9.18
N ASP A 307 1.93 22.64 9.77
CA ASP A 307 3.11 22.29 10.55
C ASP A 307 4.44 22.40 9.77
N LEU A 308 4.37 22.29 8.44
CA LEU A 308 5.53 22.37 7.55
C LEU A 308 5.68 23.74 6.87
N ARG A 309 4.76 24.69 7.08
CA ARG A 309 4.67 25.96 6.33
C ARG A 309 5.97 26.77 6.26
N ASN A 310 6.74 26.76 7.35
CA ASN A 310 7.99 27.53 7.45
C ASN A 310 9.24 26.66 7.26
N LYS A 311 9.09 25.45 6.73
CA LYS A 311 10.19 24.54 6.44
C LYS A 311 10.38 24.47 4.92
N PRO A 312 11.61 24.64 4.42
CA PRO A 312 11.87 24.55 2.99
C PRO A 312 11.88 23.06 2.58
N ILE A 313 10.70 22.51 2.29
CA ILE A 313 10.55 21.12 1.85
C ILE A 313 11.04 20.96 0.42
N ARG A 314 11.87 19.94 0.18
CA ARG A 314 12.48 19.58 -1.10
C ARG A 314 11.84 18.35 -1.73
N MET A 315 11.42 17.37 -0.92
CA MET A 315 10.92 16.08 -1.41
C MET A 315 9.88 15.51 -0.44
N ILE A 316 8.90 14.81 -1.00
CA ILE A 316 7.87 14.04 -0.29
C ILE A 316 7.98 12.56 -0.66
N ALA A 317 7.60 11.66 0.24
CA ALA A 317 7.43 10.24 -0.04
C ALA A 317 6.29 9.67 0.79
N THR A 318 5.48 8.80 0.20
CA THR A 318 4.33 8.16 0.83
C THR A 318 4.49 6.66 0.83
N GLY A 319 4.40 6.04 2.01
CA GLY A 319 4.26 4.59 2.12
C GLY A 319 2.79 4.19 2.13
N TRP A 320 2.48 3.00 2.66
CA TRP A 320 1.08 2.55 2.73
C TRP A 320 0.24 3.45 3.64
N ASN A 321 0.67 3.61 4.89
CA ASN A 321 -0.01 4.38 5.93
C ASN A 321 0.91 5.38 6.65
N HIS A 322 2.01 5.80 6.01
CA HIS A 322 2.93 6.79 6.57
C HIS A 322 3.48 7.72 5.50
N SER A 323 4.01 8.85 5.93
CA SER A 323 4.49 9.93 5.07
C SER A 323 5.82 10.47 5.57
N LEU A 324 6.71 10.76 4.64
CA LEU A 324 8.01 11.37 4.89
C LEU A 324 8.14 12.67 4.10
N VAL A 325 8.82 13.64 4.69
CA VAL A 325 9.26 14.85 4.00
C VAL A 325 10.73 15.12 4.28
N LEU A 326 11.43 15.63 3.27
CA LEU A 326 12.84 15.99 3.31
C LEU A 326 12.99 17.49 3.09
N THR A 327 13.75 18.17 3.93
CA THR A 327 14.08 19.59 3.76
C THR A 327 15.28 19.79 2.84
N TYR A 328 15.44 20.99 2.26
CA TYR A 328 16.66 21.37 1.53
C TYR A 328 17.94 21.30 2.36
N LYS A 329 17.83 21.34 3.70
CA LYS A 329 18.97 21.20 4.61
C LYS A 329 19.36 19.73 4.85
N GLY A 330 18.56 18.78 4.40
CA GLY A 330 18.78 17.35 4.61
C GLY A 330 18.14 16.76 5.87
N ASP A 331 17.17 17.46 6.47
CA ASP A 331 16.42 16.95 7.63
C ASP A 331 15.17 16.16 7.19
N VAL A 332 14.87 15.06 7.89
CA VAL A 332 13.72 14.19 7.58
C VAL A 332 12.66 14.30 8.68
N PHE A 333 11.42 14.53 8.27
CA PHE A 333 10.25 14.49 9.16
C PHE A 333 9.27 13.42 8.69
N VAL A 334 8.56 12.82 9.65
CA VAL A 334 7.65 11.70 9.42
C VAL A 334 6.33 11.83 10.15
N CYS A 335 5.27 11.25 9.61
CA CYS A 335 3.99 11.06 10.31
C CYS A 335 3.26 9.82 9.78
N GLY A 336 2.17 9.45 10.44
CA GLY A 336 1.35 8.29 10.12
C GLY A 336 1.57 7.10 11.06
N TYR A 337 1.32 5.92 10.52
CA TYR A 337 1.41 4.66 11.24
C TYR A 337 2.84 4.35 11.65
N GLY A 338 3.07 4.03 12.93
CA GLY A 338 4.42 3.79 13.47
C GLY A 338 4.69 2.39 14.01
N PHE A 339 3.70 1.50 13.97
CA PHE A 339 3.74 0.22 14.68
C PHE A 339 4.93 -0.69 14.37
N PHE A 340 5.37 -0.71 13.11
CA PHE A 340 6.51 -1.51 12.67
C PHE A 340 7.85 -0.74 12.74
N GLY A 341 7.84 0.46 13.31
CA GLY A 341 8.99 1.35 13.40
C GLY A 341 9.25 2.16 12.13
N GLN A 342 8.33 2.20 11.16
CA GLN A 342 8.51 2.87 9.86
C GLN A 342 8.65 4.40 9.94
N LEU A 343 8.36 4.99 11.12
CA LEU A 343 8.65 6.38 11.43
C LEU A 343 10.11 6.60 11.88
N GLY A 344 10.81 5.56 12.37
CA GLY A 344 12.22 5.69 12.73
C GLY A 344 12.45 6.54 13.99
N LEU A 345 11.44 6.67 14.86
CA LEU A 345 11.47 7.52 16.06
C LEU A 345 11.92 6.78 17.33
N GLY A 346 12.13 5.46 17.24
CA GLY A 346 12.54 4.62 18.37
C GLY A 346 11.39 3.99 19.14
N ASP A 347 10.16 4.10 18.63
CA ASP A 347 8.92 3.59 19.21
C ASP A 347 7.96 3.11 18.11
N ASP A 348 6.91 2.42 18.52
CA ASP A 348 5.83 1.85 17.70
C ASP A 348 4.58 2.76 17.61
N GLU A 349 4.67 3.98 18.13
CA GLU A 349 3.54 4.89 18.23
C GLU A 349 3.24 5.56 16.88
N SER A 350 1.97 5.80 16.57
CA SER A 350 1.59 6.57 15.38
C SER A 350 1.73 8.08 15.63
N ARG A 351 1.88 8.90 14.58
CA ARG A 351 1.98 10.38 14.70
C ARG A 351 1.01 11.07 13.77
N THR A 352 0.15 11.93 14.31
CA THR A 352 -0.74 12.80 13.52
C THR A 352 -0.08 14.09 13.05
N LYS A 353 1.15 14.36 13.49
CA LYS A 353 1.97 15.52 13.11
C LYS A 353 3.33 15.07 12.59
N PHE A 354 3.89 15.83 11.66
CA PHE A 354 5.25 15.62 11.21
C PHE A 354 6.24 15.77 12.38
N THR A 355 7.04 14.74 12.61
CA THR A 355 7.99 14.65 13.71
C THR A 355 9.39 14.44 13.14
N HIS A 356 10.37 15.19 13.65
CA HIS A 356 11.74 15.14 13.18
C HIS A 356 12.45 13.85 13.61
N ILE A 357 13.12 13.16 12.69
CA ILE A 357 13.99 12.02 13.01
C ILE A 357 15.33 12.55 13.53
N SER A 358 15.38 12.92 14.81
CA SER A 358 16.56 13.53 15.44
C SER A 358 17.80 12.62 15.43
N THR A 359 17.62 11.31 15.34
CA THR A 359 18.68 10.31 15.33
C THR A 359 19.50 10.29 14.03
N LEU A 360 18.98 10.87 12.94
CA LEU A 360 19.79 11.14 11.74
C LEU A 360 20.76 12.32 11.96
N GLY A 361 20.52 13.19 12.94
CA GLY A 361 21.47 14.21 13.38
C GLY A 361 22.14 15.00 12.24
N SER A 362 23.47 15.03 12.23
CA SER A 362 24.26 15.77 11.23
C SER A 362 24.29 15.14 9.84
N LYS A 363 23.69 13.97 9.61
CA LYS A 363 23.67 13.35 8.28
C LYS A 363 22.91 14.25 7.29
N LYS A 364 23.47 14.45 6.10
CA LYS A 364 22.85 15.23 5.01
C LYS A 364 22.06 14.28 4.12
N VAL A 365 20.78 14.09 4.41
CA VAL A 365 19.91 13.26 3.57
C VAL A 365 19.65 13.98 2.24
N GLU A 366 19.81 13.26 1.13
CA GLU A 366 19.61 13.78 -0.23
C GLU A 366 18.35 13.20 -0.87
N ARG A 367 17.99 11.94 -0.54
CA ARG A 367 16.76 11.28 -1.02
C ARG A 367 16.08 10.48 0.08
N ILE A 368 14.76 10.45 0.04
CA ILE A 368 13.91 9.63 0.91
C ILE A 368 13.04 8.71 0.04
N TYR A 369 12.78 7.50 0.54
CA TYR A 369 11.84 6.57 -0.08
C TYR A 369 11.06 5.83 1.01
N SER A 370 9.89 5.35 0.66
CA SER A 370 9.02 4.56 1.53
C SER A 370 8.46 3.37 0.77
N GLY A 371 8.35 2.25 1.46
CA GLY A 371 7.60 1.08 1.02
C GLY A 371 6.27 0.97 1.75
N GLY A 372 5.73 -0.25 1.80
CA GLY A 372 4.49 -0.53 2.52
C GLY A 372 4.57 -0.06 3.98
N ASN A 373 5.52 -0.62 4.72
CA ASN A 373 5.71 -0.34 6.15
C ASN A 373 7.18 -0.17 6.53
N HIS A 374 7.97 0.43 5.65
CA HIS A 374 9.40 0.69 5.88
C HIS A 374 9.90 1.87 5.06
N SER A 375 11.05 2.38 5.44
CA SER A 375 11.55 3.69 5.00
C SER A 375 13.05 3.67 4.75
N TRP A 376 13.48 4.55 3.85
CA TRP A 376 14.85 4.67 3.39
C TRP A 376 15.28 6.13 3.35
N ALA A 377 16.53 6.39 3.71
CA ALA A 377 17.20 7.66 3.47
C ALA A 377 18.56 7.42 2.82
N LEU A 378 18.84 8.12 1.72
CA LEU A 378 20.12 8.10 1.04
C LEU A 378 20.82 9.43 1.32
N LEU A 379 22.09 9.37 1.72
CA LEU A 379 22.88 10.55 2.01
C LEU A 379 23.46 11.17 0.74
N ASP A 380 23.79 12.46 0.82
CA ASP A 380 24.63 13.13 -0.16
C ASP A 380 25.98 12.37 -0.28
N PRO A 381 26.33 11.85 -1.47
CA PRO A 381 27.57 11.08 -1.63
C PRO A 381 28.83 11.96 -1.57
N ALA A 382 28.72 13.27 -1.85
CA ALA A 382 29.83 14.21 -1.80
C ALA A 382 30.01 14.78 -0.39
N GLU A 383 28.91 15.14 0.28
CA GLU A 383 28.91 15.76 1.61
C GLU A 383 27.96 15.06 2.59
N PRO A 384 28.23 13.80 3.00
CA PRO A 384 27.28 13.02 3.79
C PRO A 384 27.05 13.55 5.22
N ILE A 385 27.95 14.40 5.72
CA ILE A 385 27.91 14.98 7.07
C ILE A 385 27.91 16.50 6.99
N ARG A 386 27.00 17.14 7.71
CA ARG A 386 26.92 18.59 7.89
C ARG A 386 27.81 19.01 9.06
N ALA A 387 28.84 19.82 8.79
CA ALA A 387 29.77 20.30 9.82
C ALA A 387 29.07 21.17 10.87
N ASP A 388 28.18 22.08 10.44
CA ASP A 388 27.50 23.04 11.30
C ASP A 388 26.03 22.66 11.56
N TYR A 389 25.77 21.38 11.81
CA TYR A 389 24.41 20.92 12.05
C TYR A 389 23.80 21.56 13.31
N GLN A 390 22.64 22.16 13.11
CA GLN A 390 21.75 22.60 14.19
C GLN A 390 20.41 21.91 14.01
N PRO A 391 19.84 21.28 15.06
CA PRO A 391 18.53 20.69 14.99
C PRO A 391 17.51 21.69 14.46
N PRO A 392 16.63 21.28 13.52
CA PRO A 392 15.62 22.18 12.98
C PRO A 392 14.65 22.59 14.10
N SER A 393 14.12 23.81 14.00
CA SER A 393 13.09 24.27 14.93
C SER A 393 11.96 23.25 15.01
N PRO A 394 11.41 22.97 16.22
CA PRO A 394 10.28 22.09 16.36
C PRO A 394 9.15 22.49 15.42
N VAL A 395 8.38 21.50 14.98
CA VAL A 395 7.08 21.77 14.35
C VAL A 395 6.20 22.48 15.39
N LEU A 396 5.46 23.51 14.96
CA LEU A 396 4.71 24.42 15.83
C LEU A 396 3.94 23.67 16.94
N SER A 397 4.14 24.00 18.21
CA SER A 397 3.28 23.51 19.31
C SER A 397 2.00 24.34 19.38
N GLU A 398 0.87 23.76 19.83
CA GLU A 398 -0.38 24.52 19.95
C GLU A 398 -0.26 25.67 20.97
N PRO A 399 -0.94 26.81 20.75
CA PRO A 399 -1.44 27.62 21.83
C PRO A 399 -2.64 26.92 22.48
N ASN A 400 -2.51 26.50 23.74
CA ASN A 400 -3.62 26.00 24.56
C ASN A 400 -4.81 26.97 24.47
N SER A 401 -5.93 26.55 23.89
CA SER A 401 -7.19 27.31 23.91
C SER A 401 -8.26 26.51 24.67
N PRO A 402 -9.02 27.14 25.59
CA PRO A 402 -9.90 26.44 26.51
C PRO A 402 -11.17 25.94 25.82
N VAL A 403 -11.63 24.77 26.27
CA VAL A 403 -12.87 24.13 25.84
C VAL A 403 -14.06 25.01 26.21
N LEU A 404 -14.75 25.56 25.21
CA LEU A 404 -16.09 26.15 25.35
C LEU A 404 -17.12 25.15 24.83
N SER A 405 -17.92 24.60 25.74
CA SER A 405 -19.07 23.75 25.42
C SER A 405 -20.18 24.56 24.76
N ARG A 406 -20.70 24.08 23.62
CA ARG A 406 -21.99 24.54 23.07
C ARG A 406 -22.85 23.34 22.67
N SER A 407 -24.11 23.42 23.10
CA SER A 407 -25.19 22.45 22.94
C SER A 407 -25.68 22.34 21.49
N SER A 408 -26.07 21.13 21.10
CA SER A 408 -26.63 20.79 19.79
C SER A 408 -28.16 20.96 19.76
N SER A 409 -28.69 21.32 18.58
CA SER A 409 -30.11 21.20 18.22
C SER A 409 -30.23 20.60 16.80
N PRO A 410 -31.30 19.85 16.47
CA PRO A 410 -31.33 18.96 15.30
C PRO A 410 -31.95 19.58 14.04
N VAL A 411 -31.59 19.05 12.85
CA VAL A 411 -32.10 19.45 11.52
C VAL A 411 -32.78 18.25 10.82
N PRO A 412 -33.91 18.43 10.09
CA PRO A 412 -34.73 17.33 9.55
C PRO A 412 -34.35 16.87 8.12
N SER A 413 -34.86 15.68 7.77
CA SER A 413 -34.55 14.86 6.58
C SER A 413 -35.30 15.26 5.30
N ARG A 414 -34.70 14.94 4.14
CA ARG A 414 -35.37 15.00 2.82
C ARG A 414 -34.92 13.85 1.91
N THR A 415 -35.88 13.14 1.32
CA THR A 415 -35.74 11.94 0.48
C THR A 415 -35.57 12.28 -1.01
N SER A 416 -34.91 11.40 -1.77
CA SER A 416 -34.88 11.42 -3.25
C SER A 416 -35.02 10.00 -3.85
N PRO A 417 -35.51 9.85 -5.10
CA PRO A 417 -36.10 8.60 -5.62
C PRO A 417 -35.13 7.70 -6.42
N LYS A 418 -35.50 6.41 -6.51
CA LYS A 418 -34.75 5.26 -7.06
C LYS A 418 -34.75 5.20 -8.60
N LEU A 419 -33.64 4.71 -9.19
CA LEU A 419 -33.59 4.16 -10.55
C LEU A 419 -32.99 2.74 -10.52
N SER A 420 -33.65 1.78 -11.18
CA SER A 420 -33.36 0.35 -11.18
C SER A 420 -32.40 -0.07 -12.30
N ILE A 421 -31.41 -0.92 -12.00
CA ILE A 421 -30.59 -1.62 -13.00
C ILE A 421 -30.44 -3.09 -12.56
N GLN A 422 -30.80 -4.02 -13.46
CA GLN A 422 -30.59 -5.47 -13.31
C GLN A 422 -29.10 -5.82 -13.17
N ARG A 423 -28.76 -6.78 -12.29
CA ARG A 423 -27.38 -7.26 -12.09
C ARG A 423 -27.30 -8.80 -12.07
N PRO A 424 -26.18 -9.38 -12.55
CA PRO A 424 -25.91 -10.82 -12.55
C PRO A 424 -25.30 -11.31 -11.21
N GLU A 425 -25.44 -12.62 -10.96
CA GLU A 425 -24.93 -13.40 -9.82
C GLU A 425 -23.40 -13.46 -9.76
N TYR A 426 -22.81 -13.44 -8.55
CA TYR A 426 -21.36 -13.43 -8.33
C TYR A 426 -20.91 -14.71 -7.61
N VAL A 427 -20.00 -15.46 -8.25
CA VAL A 427 -19.16 -16.49 -7.64
C VAL A 427 -17.71 -15.98 -7.63
N LEU A 428 -17.06 -16.00 -6.46
CA LEU A 428 -15.64 -15.69 -6.30
C LEU A 428 -14.82 -16.86 -6.88
N GLN A 429 -14.39 -16.77 -8.14
CA GLN A 429 -13.50 -17.78 -8.71
C GLN A 429 -12.03 -17.36 -8.50
N VAL A 430 -11.41 -17.89 -7.44
CA VAL A 430 -9.97 -17.77 -7.18
C VAL A 430 -9.26 -18.79 -8.06
N ALA A 431 -8.56 -18.36 -9.11
CA ALA A 431 -7.66 -19.23 -9.86
C ALA A 431 -6.33 -19.35 -9.09
N TYR A 432 -6.12 -20.54 -8.52
CA TYR A 432 -4.98 -20.97 -7.72
C TYR A 432 -3.64 -20.68 -8.41
N SER A 433 -2.69 -20.13 -7.65
CA SER A 433 -1.27 -20.19 -8.01
C SER A 433 -0.37 -20.74 -6.91
N ASP A 434 -0.90 -21.08 -5.73
CA ASP A 434 -0.08 -21.58 -4.63
C ASP A 434 -0.84 -22.61 -3.77
N VAL A 435 -0.64 -23.89 -4.08
CA VAL A 435 -1.34 -25.03 -3.43
C VAL A 435 -0.63 -25.51 -2.15
N GLN A 436 0.44 -24.84 -1.73
CA GLN A 436 1.30 -25.27 -0.61
C GLN A 436 0.95 -24.62 0.73
N TYR A 437 0.10 -23.59 0.74
CA TYR A 437 -0.24 -22.82 1.94
C TYR A 437 -1.72 -22.96 2.32
N CYS A 438 -1.98 -22.88 3.62
CA CYS A 438 -3.33 -22.77 4.16
C CYS A 438 -3.86 -21.34 3.99
N HIS A 439 -5.09 -21.17 3.52
CA HIS A 439 -5.75 -19.88 3.38
C HIS A 439 -6.98 -19.83 4.29
N ARG A 440 -6.95 -18.96 5.29
CA ARG A 440 -8.06 -18.73 6.21
C ARG A 440 -8.73 -17.41 5.87
N PHE A 441 -10.05 -17.39 5.91
CA PHE A 441 -10.85 -16.21 5.68
C PHE A 441 -11.77 -15.99 6.89
N VAL A 442 -11.79 -14.77 7.41
CA VAL A 442 -12.80 -14.30 8.35
C VAL A 442 -13.64 -13.27 7.65
N ARG A 443 -14.92 -13.55 7.45
CA ARG A 443 -15.88 -12.55 7.00
C ARG A 443 -16.65 -12.03 8.19
N PHE A 444 -16.66 -10.73 8.39
CA PHE A 444 -17.28 -10.11 9.56
C PHE A 444 -17.90 -8.78 9.20
N ARG A 445 -18.77 -8.28 10.06
CA ARG A 445 -19.46 -7.03 9.80
C ARG A 445 -19.50 -6.18 11.05
N LEU A 446 -19.02 -4.95 10.97
CA LEU A 446 -18.85 -4.04 12.10
C LEU A 446 -20.06 -3.11 12.31
N ARG A 447 -20.28 -2.69 13.56
CA ARG A 447 -21.30 -1.69 13.88
C ARG A 447 -20.82 -0.32 13.40
N GLU A 448 -21.73 0.49 12.86
CA GLU A 448 -21.40 1.83 12.36
C GLU A 448 -20.78 2.70 13.45
N GLN A 449 -21.27 2.57 14.69
CA GLN A 449 -20.77 3.28 15.87
C GLN A 449 -19.38 2.82 16.34
N THR A 450 -19.00 1.59 16.01
CA THR A 450 -17.71 1.00 16.39
C THR A 450 -16.89 0.65 15.15
N LEU A 451 -17.15 1.29 14.01
CA LEU A 451 -16.57 0.90 12.73
C LEU A 451 -15.04 1.06 12.76
N GLU A 452 -14.57 2.24 13.15
CA GLU A 452 -13.13 2.53 13.24
C GLU A 452 -12.44 1.71 14.35
N VAL A 453 -13.11 1.53 15.50
CA VAL A 453 -12.59 0.71 16.60
C VAL A 453 -12.52 -0.77 16.19
N GLY A 454 -13.53 -1.27 15.49
CA GLY A 454 -13.58 -2.64 14.98
C GLY A 454 -12.56 -2.90 13.88
N LYS A 455 -12.32 -1.93 12.99
CA LYS A 455 -11.23 -1.98 12.00
C LYS A 455 -9.88 -2.10 12.70
N ALA A 456 -9.62 -1.22 13.68
CA ALA A 456 -8.39 -1.27 14.47
C ALA A 456 -8.25 -2.61 15.23
N LYS A 457 -9.34 -3.15 15.80
CA LYS A 457 -9.34 -4.44 16.49
C LYS A 457 -9.11 -5.63 15.56
N ALA A 458 -9.60 -5.56 14.32
CA ALA A 458 -9.30 -6.57 13.30
C ALA A 458 -7.81 -6.56 12.93
N GLU A 459 -7.22 -5.37 12.76
CA GLU A 459 -5.77 -5.24 12.52
C GLU A 459 -4.95 -5.73 13.73
N GLU A 460 -5.36 -5.40 14.96
CA GLU A 460 -4.75 -5.97 16.18
C GLU A 460 -4.84 -7.49 16.24
N TYR A 461 -5.98 -8.07 15.82
CA TYR A 461 -6.15 -9.50 15.74
C TYR A 461 -5.14 -10.13 14.77
N VAL A 462 -5.02 -9.57 13.57
CA VAL A 462 -4.07 -10.12 12.61
C VAL A 462 -2.63 -9.96 13.10
N HIS A 463 -2.35 -8.83 13.75
CA HIS A 463 -1.06 -8.59 14.37
C HIS A 463 -0.71 -9.65 15.43
N GLU A 464 -1.61 -9.96 16.36
CA GLU A 464 -1.34 -10.98 17.37
C GLU A 464 -1.31 -12.39 16.77
N MET A 465 -2.09 -12.67 15.72
CA MET A 465 -1.94 -13.92 14.97
C MET A 465 -0.55 -14.07 14.35
N TYR A 466 0.04 -12.96 13.91
CA TYR A 466 1.38 -12.93 13.37
C TYR A 466 2.48 -13.16 14.41
N MET A 467 2.16 -12.95 15.69
CA MET A 467 3.05 -13.18 16.83
C MET A 467 2.88 -14.58 17.42
N SER A 468 1.65 -15.13 17.41
CA SER A 468 1.34 -16.45 17.95
C SER A 468 1.57 -17.58 16.94
N GLU A 469 1.32 -17.36 15.64
CA GLU A 469 1.51 -18.37 14.61
C GLU A 469 2.81 -18.16 13.83
N GLN A 470 3.77 -19.06 14.01
CA GLN A 470 5.04 -19.07 13.27
C GLN A 470 4.83 -19.30 11.76
N GLY A 471 3.73 -19.96 11.40
CA GLY A 471 3.31 -20.22 10.03
C GLY A 471 2.62 -19.06 9.32
N LEU A 472 2.17 -17.98 9.96
CA LEU A 472 1.47 -16.91 9.23
C LEU A 472 2.41 -16.18 8.25
N GLN A 473 2.26 -16.45 6.95
CA GLN A 473 3.09 -15.92 5.85
C GLN A 473 2.54 -14.62 5.28
N TYR A 474 1.22 -14.50 5.16
CA TYR A 474 0.58 -13.35 4.56
C TYR A 474 -0.77 -13.07 5.23
N HIS A 475 -1.21 -11.81 5.19
CA HIS A 475 -2.52 -11.43 5.65
C HIS A 475 -3.04 -10.19 4.93
N ARG A 476 -4.35 -9.99 4.99
CA ARG A 476 -5.02 -8.80 4.49
C ARG A 476 -6.37 -8.62 5.15
N ILE A 477 -6.72 -7.41 5.55
CA ILE A 477 -8.11 -7.05 5.86
C ILE A 477 -8.63 -6.17 4.74
N GLN A 478 -9.81 -6.50 4.25
CA GLN A 478 -10.48 -5.81 3.15
C GLN A 478 -11.90 -5.46 3.55
N GLU A 479 -12.39 -4.30 3.12
CA GLU A 479 -13.80 -3.92 3.19
C GLU A 479 -14.59 -4.47 1.98
N ASP A 480 -15.69 -5.18 2.25
CA ASP A 480 -16.63 -5.78 1.29
C ASP A 480 -17.79 -4.80 1.00
N GLY A 481 -18.22 -4.73 -0.26
CA GLY A 481 -19.46 -4.03 -0.64
C GLY A 481 -20.76 -4.82 -0.34
N GLU A 482 -21.93 -4.25 -0.63
CA GLU A 482 -23.26 -4.85 -0.34
C GLU A 482 -23.47 -6.25 -0.96
N ILE A 483 -24.18 -7.14 -0.23
CA ILE A 483 -24.36 -8.58 -0.52
C ILE A 483 -25.85 -8.91 -0.71
N VAL A 484 -26.16 -9.81 -1.66
CA VAL A 484 -27.47 -10.45 -1.86
C VAL A 484 -27.42 -11.84 -1.22
N GLU A 485 -28.40 -12.22 -0.39
CA GLU A 485 -28.51 -13.59 0.15
C GLU A 485 -29.57 -14.38 -0.64
N GLU A 486 -29.26 -15.61 -1.03
CA GLU A 486 -30.22 -16.53 -1.63
C GLU A 486 -31.12 -17.16 -0.55
N THR A 487 -32.42 -17.07 -0.77
CA THR A 487 -33.43 -17.79 0.02
C THR A 487 -34.07 -18.87 -0.84
N SER A 488 -34.83 -19.79 -0.23
CA SER A 488 -35.58 -20.85 -0.92
C SER A 488 -36.63 -20.34 -1.93
N VAL A 489 -36.80 -19.02 -2.05
CA VAL A 489 -37.72 -18.33 -2.95
C VAL A 489 -36.99 -17.46 -3.98
N GLY A 490 -35.66 -17.60 -4.11
CA GLY A 490 -34.80 -16.85 -5.04
C GLY A 490 -33.91 -15.81 -4.36
N PRO A 491 -33.05 -15.11 -5.14
CA PRO A 491 -32.14 -14.08 -4.63
C PRO A 491 -32.93 -12.88 -4.09
N GLN A 492 -32.84 -12.64 -2.77
CA GLN A 492 -33.43 -11.45 -2.15
C GLN A 492 -32.31 -10.45 -1.82
N VAL A 493 -32.46 -9.21 -2.31
CA VAL A 493 -31.63 -8.08 -1.86
C VAL A 493 -32.01 -7.79 -0.41
N VAL A 494 -31.21 -8.28 0.53
CA VAL A 494 -31.31 -7.86 1.93
C VAL A 494 -30.80 -6.41 1.98
N SER A 495 -31.73 -5.47 2.01
CA SER A 495 -31.47 -4.02 2.05
C SER A 495 -30.86 -3.63 3.38
N GLY A 496 -29.60 -3.99 3.56
CA GLY A 496 -28.88 -3.66 4.76
C GLY A 496 -27.48 -4.20 4.73
N GLY A 497 -26.75 -4.16 3.62
CA GLY A 497 -25.35 -4.61 3.51
C GLY A 497 -24.32 -3.47 3.41
N GLY A 498 -24.63 -2.26 3.87
CA GLY A 498 -23.75 -1.09 3.71
C GLY A 498 -22.45 -1.10 4.52
N ALA A 499 -21.43 -0.42 3.97
CA ALA A 499 -20.24 0.27 4.54
C ALA A 499 -19.40 -0.40 5.66
N ASN A 500 -19.76 -1.58 6.13
CA ASN A 500 -19.19 -2.14 7.36
C ASN A 500 -18.92 -3.64 7.27
N THR A 501 -18.94 -4.25 6.08
CA THR A 501 -18.62 -5.68 5.93
C THR A 501 -17.15 -5.82 5.55
N PHE A 502 -16.47 -6.83 6.05
CA PHE A 502 -15.05 -7.04 5.87
C PHE A 502 -14.71 -8.51 5.66
N THR A 503 -13.65 -8.75 4.92
CA THR A 503 -12.98 -10.04 4.80
C THR A 503 -11.53 -9.90 5.24
N CYS A 504 -11.15 -10.66 6.26
CA CYS A 504 -9.76 -10.88 6.65
C CYS A 504 -9.26 -12.17 5.99
N LEU A 505 -8.20 -12.10 5.20
CA LEU A 505 -7.46 -13.24 4.65
C LEU A 505 -6.19 -13.43 5.48
N LEU A 506 -5.93 -14.64 5.93
CA LEU A 506 -4.67 -15.10 6.51
C LEU A 506 -4.14 -16.25 5.66
N VAL A 507 -2.86 -16.24 5.34
CA VAL A 507 -2.19 -17.31 4.60
C VAL A 507 -1.11 -17.88 5.50
N CYS A 508 -1.30 -19.12 5.92
CA CYS A 508 -0.45 -19.80 6.87
C CYS A 508 0.30 -20.95 6.18
N ASP A 509 1.56 -21.10 6.51
CA ASP A 509 2.39 -22.25 6.21
C ASP A 509 2.18 -23.31 7.30
N PRO A 510 1.42 -24.37 7.02
CA PRO A 510 1.09 -25.38 8.03
C PRO A 510 2.34 -26.11 8.54
N SER A 511 3.39 -26.23 7.71
CA SER A 511 4.64 -26.91 8.07
C SER A 511 5.42 -26.22 9.21
N LYS A 512 5.13 -24.95 9.47
CA LYS A 512 5.78 -24.15 10.51
C LYS A 512 5.00 -24.13 11.83
N ASN A 513 3.81 -24.75 11.87
CA ASN A 513 2.92 -24.71 13.01
C ASN A 513 2.60 -26.12 13.61
N GLU A 514 3.19 -27.22 13.13
CA GLU A 514 2.92 -28.57 13.67
C GLU A 514 4.17 -29.34 14.18
N PRO A 515 4.03 -30.15 15.26
CA PRO A 515 5.00 -31.17 15.66
C PRO A 515 4.99 -32.36 14.68
N PRO A 516 6.05 -33.19 14.60
CA PRO A 516 6.21 -34.16 13.53
C PRO A 516 5.19 -35.31 13.64
N VAL A 517 4.49 -35.65 12.55
CA VAL A 517 3.65 -36.86 12.48
C VAL A 517 3.96 -37.65 11.21
N GLU A 518 4.09 -38.97 11.39
CA GLU A 518 4.46 -40.01 10.40
C GLU A 518 3.37 -40.27 9.35
N PRO A 519 3.74 -40.77 8.16
CA PRO A 519 2.83 -40.89 7.04
C PRO A 519 1.90 -42.09 7.20
N ASN A 520 0.61 -41.92 6.89
CA ASN A 520 -0.25 -43.01 6.44
C ASN A 520 -1.40 -42.52 5.53
N GLU A 521 -1.92 -43.51 4.81
CA GLU A 521 -2.42 -43.54 3.42
C GLU A 521 -3.78 -42.88 3.11
N GLU A 522 -3.90 -42.56 1.81
CA GLU A 522 -5.09 -42.35 0.94
C GLU A 522 -6.44 -41.96 1.55
N VAL A 523 -6.87 -40.70 1.35
CA VAL A 523 -8.30 -40.29 1.28
C VAL A 523 -8.49 -39.07 0.33
N GLU A 524 -9.71 -38.98 -0.21
CA GLU A 524 -10.32 -38.20 -1.30
C GLU A 524 -10.25 -36.65 -1.29
N GLU A 525 -10.84 -36.07 -2.35
CA GLU A 525 -10.94 -34.65 -2.77
C GLU A 525 -11.13 -33.58 -1.66
N PRO A 526 -10.69 -32.32 -1.91
CA PRO A 526 -10.70 -31.24 -0.92
C PRO A 526 -12.09 -30.98 -0.31
N SER A 527 -12.19 -30.99 1.02
CA SER A 527 -13.41 -30.61 1.74
C SER A 527 -13.37 -29.15 2.19
N GLU A 528 -14.35 -28.36 1.75
CA GLU A 528 -14.63 -27.02 2.29
C GLU A 528 -15.30 -27.17 3.66
N THR A 529 -14.71 -26.61 4.72
CA THR A 529 -15.34 -26.58 6.05
C THR A 529 -15.86 -25.17 6.36
N ASN A 530 -17.18 -25.04 6.51
CA ASN A 530 -17.88 -23.79 6.81
C ASN A 530 -18.36 -23.77 8.27
N PHE A 531 -18.05 -22.72 9.04
CA PHE A 531 -18.52 -22.55 10.42
C PHE A 531 -19.26 -21.21 10.64
N VAL A 532 -20.37 -21.24 11.40
CA VAL A 532 -21.15 -20.06 11.83
C VAL A 532 -21.36 -20.14 13.35
N LEU A 533 -20.83 -19.20 14.15
CA LEU A 533 -20.82 -19.29 15.63
C LEU A 533 -21.23 -18.00 16.37
N ASN A 534 -22.15 -18.08 17.34
CA ASN A 534 -22.56 -16.94 18.16
C ASN A 534 -21.62 -16.74 19.38
N PRO A 535 -21.20 -15.50 19.73
CA PRO A 535 -20.40 -15.19 20.93
C PRO A 535 -20.88 -15.80 22.26
N GLN A 536 -22.19 -16.00 22.44
CA GLN A 536 -22.76 -16.57 23.67
C GLN A 536 -22.64 -18.10 23.76
N GLN A 537 -22.51 -18.79 22.62
CA GLN A 537 -22.41 -20.27 22.55
C GLN A 537 -20.99 -20.78 22.88
N LEU A 538 -19.96 -19.95 22.71
CA LEU A 538 -18.55 -20.27 23.00
C LEU A 538 -18.22 -20.48 24.49
N ARG A 539 -19.18 -20.28 25.40
CA ARG A 539 -18.96 -20.38 26.86
C ARG A 539 -19.41 -21.70 27.48
N SER A 540 -20.02 -22.63 26.73
CA SER A 540 -20.69 -23.78 27.35
C SER A 540 -20.78 -25.04 26.47
N ASP A 541 -19.66 -25.58 25.98
CA ASP A 541 -19.65 -26.98 25.49
C ASP A 541 -18.23 -27.59 25.45
N PRO A 542 -17.96 -28.72 26.15
CA PRO A 542 -16.71 -29.47 26.03
C PRO A 542 -16.48 -30.11 24.65
N VAL A 543 -17.51 -30.27 23.83
CA VAL A 543 -17.41 -30.83 22.46
C VAL A 543 -16.98 -29.77 21.43
N GLN A 544 -17.03 -28.47 21.76
CA GLN A 544 -16.47 -27.37 20.96
C GLN A 544 -14.95 -27.12 21.18
N ALA A 545 -14.24 -28.08 21.77
CA ALA A 545 -12.79 -28.02 21.96
C ALA A 545 -11.97 -28.02 20.65
N ALA A 546 -12.61 -28.27 19.50
CA ALA A 546 -11.98 -28.35 18.18
C ALA A 546 -12.03 -27.06 17.33
N LEU A 547 -12.29 -25.88 17.93
CA LEU A 547 -12.11 -24.60 17.24
C LEU A 547 -10.65 -24.17 17.33
N SER A 548 -10.02 -23.93 16.17
CA SER A 548 -8.67 -23.42 16.04
C SER A 548 -8.49 -22.09 16.80
N GLU A 549 -7.31 -21.89 17.41
CA GLU A 549 -7.03 -20.72 18.26
C GLU A 549 -7.30 -19.38 17.55
N TRP A 550 -7.05 -19.31 16.23
CA TRP A 550 -7.30 -18.12 15.42
C TRP A 550 -8.77 -17.68 15.38
N VAL A 551 -9.73 -18.62 15.48
CA VAL A 551 -11.17 -18.29 15.53
C VAL A 551 -11.54 -17.72 16.90
N ARG A 552 -11.11 -18.36 17.99
CA ARG A 552 -11.35 -17.86 19.36
C ARG A 552 -10.79 -16.45 19.52
N PHE A 553 -9.58 -16.26 19.03
CA PHE A 553 -8.85 -15.03 19.17
C PHE A 553 -9.50 -13.88 18.36
N PHE A 554 -10.01 -14.17 17.17
CA PHE A 554 -10.82 -13.21 16.39
C PHE A 554 -12.07 -12.80 17.16
N MET A 555 -12.80 -13.78 17.69
CA MET A 555 -14.05 -13.53 18.42
C MET A 555 -13.82 -12.71 19.69
N GLN A 556 -12.71 -12.92 20.40
CA GLN A 556 -12.34 -12.15 21.59
C GLN A 556 -12.02 -10.68 21.26
N LYS A 557 -11.27 -10.42 20.18
CA LYS A 557 -10.83 -9.05 19.85
C LYS A 557 -11.83 -8.25 19.04
N VAL A 558 -12.42 -8.87 18.03
CA VAL A 558 -13.22 -8.19 17.01
C VAL A 558 -14.71 -8.46 17.20
N GLY A 559 -15.07 -9.59 17.81
CA GLY A 559 -16.44 -10.09 17.87
C GLY A 559 -17.44 -9.11 18.50
N GLU A 560 -17.07 -8.40 19.56
CA GLU A 560 -17.97 -7.43 20.23
C GLU A 560 -18.32 -6.23 19.33
N ASN A 561 -17.42 -5.87 18.41
CA ASN A 561 -17.62 -4.78 17.45
C ASN A 561 -18.47 -5.21 16.25
N CYS A 562 -18.78 -6.51 16.13
CA CYS A 562 -19.54 -7.03 15.01
C CYS A 562 -21.06 -6.85 15.22
N ILE A 563 -21.78 -6.53 14.14
CA ILE A 563 -23.25 -6.53 14.08
C ILE A 563 -23.76 -7.97 13.99
N SER A 564 -23.08 -8.79 13.20
CA SER A 564 -23.42 -10.19 12.97
C SER A 564 -22.28 -11.10 13.38
N THR A 565 -22.61 -12.35 13.68
CA THR A 565 -21.63 -13.43 13.82
C THR A 565 -20.67 -13.44 12.62
N PRO A 566 -19.34 -13.36 12.86
CA PRO A 566 -18.33 -13.61 11.84
C PRO A 566 -18.43 -15.02 11.27
N LYS A 567 -18.22 -15.16 9.95
CA LYS A 567 -18.12 -16.44 9.23
C LYS A 567 -16.66 -16.76 8.99
N PHE A 568 -16.26 -18.01 9.22
CA PHE A 568 -14.89 -18.46 9.11
C PHE A 568 -14.79 -19.54 8.03
N PHE A 569 -13.77 -19.44 7.19
CA PHE A 569 -13.44 -20.39 6.12
C PHE A 569 -11.97 -20.73 6.21
N GLU A 570 -11.60 -21.99 5.99
CA GLU A 570 -10.21 -22.42 5.89
C GLU A 570 -10.05 -23.34 4.69
N LEU A 571 -9.05 -23.07 3.85
CA LEU A 571 -8.62 -23.91 2.75
C LEU A 571 -7.25 -24.47 3.10
N ARG A 572 -7.12 -25.79 3.22
CA ARG A 572 -5.84 -26.45 3.54
C ARG A 572 -5.23 -27.12 2.30
N PRO A 573 -3.89 -27.18 2.20
CA PRO A 573 -3.22 -28.07 1.25
C PRO A 573 -3.59 -29.53 1.50
N PHE A 574 -3.67 -30.33 0.43
CA PHE A 574 -4.05 -31.75 0.48
C PHE A 574 -3.22 -32.59 1.46
N SER A 575 -1.96 -32.22 1.71
CA SER A 575 -1.05 -32.92 2.63
C SER A 575 -1.29 -32.68 4.12
N TYR A 576 -2.24 -31.80 4.50
CA TYR A 576 -2.48 -31.38 5.90
C TYR A 576 -3.98 -31.44 6.29
N ALA A 577 -4.77 -32.24 5.57
CA ALA A 577 -6.18 -32.47 5.89
C ALA A 577 -6.30 -33.64 6.89
N LEU A 578 -6.37 -33.31 8.19
CA LEU A 578 -6.89 -34.15 9.27
C LEU A 578 -7.87 -33.34 10.12
#